data_AF-F5T6D3-F1
#
_entry.id   AF-F5T6D3-F1
#
_cell.length_a   1.000
_cell.length_b   1.000
_cell.length_c   1.000
_cell.angle_alpha   90.00
_cell.angle_beta   90.00
_cell.angle_gamma   90.00
#
_symmetry.space_group_name_H-M   'P 1'
#
loop_
_entity.id
_entity.type
_entity.pdbx_description
1 polymer ?
#
loop_
_entity_poly.entity_id
_entity_poly.type
_entity_poly.pdbx_seq_one_letter_code
_entity_poly.pdbx_strand_id
1 'polypeptide(L)'
;MLSVSFDLVKKACMEKAGLKTMSCTIEKLNAETNFPQVFRLKSNGQEYTLQIYSEEVEELSTILSYALFSDSGEMLCTARTEFYSPEYPFAEAPYTHLIPETSSCALCKKKLSGECEGR
;
A
#
# COMPACT_ATOMS: atom_id res chain seq x y z
N MET A 1 -11.99 2.63 -11.37
CA MET A 1 -12.54 2.20 -10.07
C MET A 1 -11.87 0.87 -9.77
N LEU A 2 -11.26 0.69 -8.59
CA LEU A 2 -10.60 -0.58 -8.25
C LEU A 2 -11.65 -1.64 -7.94
N SER A 3 -11.33 -2.90 -8.27
CA SER A 3 -12.09 -4.09 -7.89
C SER A 3 -11.87 -4.48 -6.41
N VAL A 4 -10.83 -3.92 -5.77
CA VAL A 4 -10.47 -4.18 -4.37
C VAL A 4 -11.02 -3.09 -3.44
N SER A 5 -11.47 -3.49 -2.25
CA SER A 5 -11.84 -2.56 -1.18
C SER A 5 -10.70 -1.62 -0.81
N PHE A 6 -10.98 -0.31 -0.75
CA PHE A 6 -10.00 0.69 -0.33
C PHE A 6 -9.48 0.47 1.10
N ASP A 7 -10.27 -0.14 1.99
CA ASP A 7 -9.80 -0.47 3.34
C ASP A 7 -8.71 -1.54 3.33
N LEU A 8 -8.80 -2.52 2.42
CA LEU A 8 -7.76 -3.54 2.24
C LEU A 8 -6.50 -2.93 1.62
N VAL A 9 -6.66 -2.12 0.57
CA VAL A 9 -5.51 -1.42 -0.07
C VAL A 9 -4.77 -0.56 0.94
N LYS A 10 -5.50 0.22 1.74
CA LYS A 10 -4.99 1.04 2.84
C LYS A 10 -4.23 0.21 3.87
N LYS A 11 -4.80 -0.92 4.30
CA LYS A 11 -4.15 -1.80 5.28
C LYS A 11 -2.84 -2.37 4.72
N ALA A 12 -2.88 -2.91 3.51
CA ALA A 12 -1.73 -3.52 2.85
C ALA A 12 -0.60 -2.52 2.58
N CYS A 13 -0.91 -1.29 2.13
CA CYS A 13 0.13 -0.30 1.85
C CYS A 13 0.79 0.25 3.13
N MET A 14 0.00 0.52 4.18
CA MET A 14 0.50 1.01 5.45
C MET A 14 1.34 -0.05 6.16
N GLU A 15 0.90 -1.32 6.15
CA GLU A 15 1.66 -2.45 6.68
C GLU A 15 3.00 -2.60 5.95
N LYS A 16 2.99 -2.56 4.61
CA LYS A 16 4.22 -2.65 3.79
C LYS A 16 5.21 -1.52 4.08
N ALA A 17 4.73 -0.31 4.35
CA ALA A 17 5.57 0.84 4.69
C ALA A 17 6.04 0.85 6.17
N GLY A 18 5.62 -0.12 6.98
CA GLY A 18 5.88 -0.16 8.41
C GLY A 18 5.29 1.05 9.13
N LEU A 19 4.07 1.45 8.75
CA LEU A 19 3.31 2.56 9.34
C LEU A 19 2.12 2.00 10.14
N LYS A 20 1.73 2.72 11.19
CA LYS A 20 0.57 2.34 12.00
C LYS A 20 -0.72 2.59 11.19
N THR A 21 -1.61 1.61 11.17
CA THR A 21 -2.89 1.65 10.43
C THR A 21 -4.03 2.36 11.18
N MET A 22 -3.85 2.68 12.47
CA MET A 22 -4.89 3.37 13.25
C MET A 22 -5.18 4.74 12.63
N SER A 23 -6.48 5.04 12.47
CA SER A 23 -7.04 6.28 11.91
C SER A 23 -6.51 6.71 10.54
N CYS A 24 -6.34 5.76 9.60
CA CYS A 24 -6.00 6.09 8.23
C CYS A 24 -7.24 6.36 7.34
N THR A 25 -7.29 7.50 6.67
CA THR A 25 -8.27 7.84 5.63
C THR A 25 -7.64 7.76 4.24
N ILE A 26 -8.46 7.50 3.22
CA ILE A 26 -8.06 7.42 1.81
C ILE A 26 -9.03 8.25 0.96
N GLU A 27 -8.47 9.11 0.11
CA GLU A 27 -9.22 9.99 -0.80
C GLU A 27 -8.60 9.90 -2.19
N LYS A 28 -9.41 9.71 -3.24
CA LYS A 28 -8.91 9.74 -4.62
C LYS A 28 -8.68 11.18 -5.06
N LEU A 29 -7.49 11.48 -5.58
CA LEU A 29 -7.10 12.84 -6.00
C LEU A 29 -7.35 13.10 -7.48
N ASN A 30 -7.24 12.09 -8.35
CA ASN A 30 -7.50 12.26 -9.78
C ASN A 30 -8.90 11.75 -10.18
N ALA A 31 -9.57 12.49 -11.08
CA ALA A 31 -10.83 12.05 -11.69
C ALA A 31 -10.63 10.94 -12.71
N GLU A 32 -9.38 10.70 -13.12
CA GLU A 32 -9.02 9.73 -14.14
C GLU A 32 -9.27 8.29 -13.68
N THR A 33 -9.77 7.47 -14.59
CA THR A 33 -9.90 6.02 -14.41
C THR A 33 -8.68 5.27 -14.88
N ASN A 34 -7.80 5.92 -15.65
CA ASN A 34 -6.55 5.35 -16.15
C ASN A 34 -5.49 5.31 -15.05
N PHE A 35 -4.50 4.45 -15.26
CA PHE A 35 -3.34 4.37 -14.39
C PHE A 35 -2.26 5.39 -14.80
N PRO A 36 -1.55 6.01 -13.84
CA PRO A 36 -1.66 5.76 -12.41
C PRO A 36 -2.90 6.40 -11.76
N GLN A 37 -3.58 5.64 -10.89
CA GLN A 37 -4.63 6.20 -10.03
C GLN A 37 -3.98 6.73 -8.75
N VAL A 38 -4.25 7.99 -8.41
CA VAL A 38 -3.56 8.69 -7.32
C VAL A 38 -4.52 8.92 -6.16
N PHE A 39 -4.08 8.53 -4.97
CA PHE A 39 -4.82 8.65 -3.72
C PHE A 39 -4.00 9.39 -2.68
N ARG A 40 -4.67 10.23 -1.90
CA ARG A 40 -4.16 10.79 -0.65
C ARG A 40 -4.50 9.85 0.49
N LEU A 41 -3.51 9.47 1.29
CA LEU A 41 -3.72 8.84 2.58
C LEU A 41 -3.41 9.85 3.68
N LYS A 42 -4.23 9.89 4.73
CA LYS A 42 -3.89 10.61 5.96
C LYS A 42 -3.85 9.63 7.11
N SER A 43 -2.77 9.59 7.88
CA SER A 43 -2.65 8.76 9.08
C SER A 43 -1.84 9.49 10.14
N ASN A 44 -2.34 9.53 11.38
CA ASN A 44 -1.69 10.17 12.51
C ASN A 44 -1.23 11.63 12.24
N GLY A 45 -2.02 12.39 11.47
CA GLY A 45 -1.69 13.77 11.09
C GLY A 45 -0.63 13.91 9.99
N GLN A 46 -0.09 12.80 9.46
CA GLN A 46 0.80 12.78 8.31
C GLN A 46 0.02 12.48 7.03
N GLU A 47 0.41 13.13 5.94
CA GLU A 47 -0.13 12.86 4.61
C GLU A 47 0.84 12.01 3.79
N TYR A 48 0.29 11.11 2.99
CA TYR A 48 1.02 10.25 2.07
C TYR A 48 0.31 10.24 0.72
N THR A 49 1.08 9.97 -0.33
CA THR A 49 0.54 9.78 -1.67
C THR A 49 0.68 8.31 -2.08
N LEU A 50 -0.43 7.65 -2.33
CA LEU A 50 -0.48 6.31 -2.90
C LEU A 50 -0.71 6.41 -4.41
N GLN A 51 0.19 5.85 -5.21
CA GLN A 51 0.04 5.72 -6.65
C GLN A 51 -0.14 4.26 -7.01
N ILE A 52 -1.25 3.91 -7.63
CA ILE A 52 -1.51 2.57 -8.16
C ILE A 52 -1.22 2.61 -9.66
N TYR A 53 -0.35 1.72 -10.14
CA TYR A 53 0.14 1.70 -11.52
C TYR A 53 -0.55 0.64 -12.40
N SER A 54 -1.04 -0.44 -11.81
CA SER A 54 -1.79 -1.47 -12.53
C SER A 54 -2.73 -2.23 -11.61
N GLU A 55 -3.73 -2.83 -12.23
CA GLU A 55 -4.67 -3.77 -11.64
C GLU A 55 -4.84 -4.94 -12.60
N GLU A 56 -4.57 -6.15 -12.11
CA GLU A 56 -4.81 -7.41 -12.81
C GLU A 56 -5.90 -8.16 -12.03
N VAL A 57 -7.06 -8.38 -12.65
CA VAL A 57 -8.20 -9.05 -12.02
C VAL A 57 -8.21 -10.51 -12.47
N GLU A 58 -8.11 -11.42 -11.52
CA GLU A 58 -8.22 -12.87 -11.70
C GLU A 58 -9.58 -13.37 -11.18
N GLU A 59 -9.89 -14.65 -11.38
CA GLU A 59 -11.18 -15.23 -10.97
C GLU A 59 -11.42 -15.13 -9.45
N LEU A 60 -10.37 -15.33 -8.63
CA LEU A 60 -10.47 -15.40 -7.17
C LEU A 60 -9.55 -14.39 -6.44
N SER A 61 -8.86 -13.53 -7.18
CA SER A 61 -7.97 -12.53 -6.61
C SER A 61 -7.82 -11.31 -7.53
N THR A 62 -7.30 -10.22 -6.98
CA THR A 62 -6.87 -9.05 -7.75
C THR A 62 -5.46 -8.68 -7.34
N ILE A 63 -4.58 -8.47 -8.31
CA ILE A 63 -3.21 -8.03 -8.08
C ILE A 63 -3.10 -6.53 -8.38
N LEU A 64 -2.64 -5.75 -7.41
CA LEU A 64 -2.33 -4.33 -7.58
C LEU A 64 -0.83 -4.09 -7.52
N SER A 65 -0.32 -3.28 -8.44
CA SER A 65 1.03 -2.71 -8.35
C SER A 65 0.96 -1.25 -7.94
N TYR A 66 1.65 -0.87 -6.86
CA TYR A 66 1.57 0.49 -6.31
C TYR A 66 2.87 0.95 -5.62
N ALA A 67 3.00 2.27 -5.44
CA ALA A 67 4.01 2.89 -4.60
C ALA A 67 3.39 3.90 -3.63
N LEU A 68 4.02 4.03 -2.46
CA LEU A 68 3.64 4.98 -1.42
C LEU A 68 4.75 6.00 -1.21
N PHE A 69 4.38 7.27 -1.14
CA PHE A 69 5.27 8.40 -0.95
C PHE A 69 4.88 9.20 0.30
N SER A 70 5.86 9.79 0.98
CA SER A 70 5.63 10.83 2.00
C SER A 70 5.11 12.12 1.37
N ASP A 71 4.71 13.07 2.21
CA ASP A 71 4.40 14.45 1.84
C ASP A 71 5.58 15.18 1.14
N SER A 72 6.82 14.86 1.54
CA SER A 72 8.05 15.37 0.93
C SER A 72 8.35 14.77 -0.45
N GLY A 73 7.57 13.79 -0.89
CA GLY A 73 7.78 13.05 -2.14
C GLY A 73 8.81 11.92 -2.03
N GLU A 74 9.29 11.60 -0.83
CA GLU A 74 10.16 10.44 -0.59
C GLU A 74 9.36 9.14 -0.77
N MET A 75 9.88 8.22 -1.59
CA MET A 75 9.25 6.90 -1.76
C MET A 75 9.48 6.04 -0.52
N LEU A 76 8.40 5.69 0.18
CA LEU A 76 8.43 4.86 1.38
C LEU A 76 8.45 3.37 1.03
N CYS A 77 7.64 2.95 0.06
CA CYS A 77 7.65 1.57 -0.42
C CYS A 77 7.07 1.45 -1.83
N THR A 78 7.46 0.37 -2.51
CA THR A 78 6.79 -0.17 -3.70
C THR A 78 6.32 -1.59 -3.40
N ALA A 79 5.19 -1.99 -3.96
CA ALA A 79 4.67 -3.34 -3.79
C ALA A 79 3.80 -3.78 -4.96
N ARG A 80 3.86 -5.09 -5.20
CA ARG A 80 2.84 -5.84 -5.91
C ARG A 80 2.13 -6.71 -4.88
N THR A 81 0.83 -6.51 -4.72
CA THR A 81 0.03 -7.17 -3.67
C THR A 81 -1.15 -7.85 -4.32
N GLU A 82 -1.31 -9.13 -4.03
CA GLU A 82 -2.49 -9.92 -4.39
C GLU A 82 -3.52 -9.82 -3.27
N PHE A 83 -4.74 -9.42 -3.60
CA PHE A 83 -5.88 -9.34 -2.71
C PHE A 83 -6.84 -10.47 -3.04
N TYR A 84 -7.14 -11.30 -2.06
CA TYR A 84 -7.98 -12.47 -2.26
C TYR A 84 -9.46 -12.13 -2.12
N SER A 85 -10.29 -12.71 -2.99
CA SER A 85 -11.75 -12.64 -2.86
C SER A 85 -12.18 -13.31 -1.54
N PRO A 86 -13.22 -12.79 -0.85
CA PRO A 86 -13.86 -13.50 0.25
C PRO A 86 -14.38 -14.89 -0.15
N GLU A 87 -14.58 -15.12 -1.45
CA GLU A 87 -15.01 -16.41 -2.01
C GLU A 87 -13.85 -17.38 -2.20
N TYR A 88 -12.60 -17.00 -1.91
CA TYR A 88 -11.44 -17.88 -2.03
C TYR A 88 -11.24 -18.70 -0.74
N PRO A 89 -11.68 -19.98 -0.68
CA PRO A 89 -11.75 -20.73 0.58
C PRO A 89 -10.39 -21.16 1.13
N PHE A 90 -9.33 -21.04 0.33
CA PHE A 90 -7.96 -21.45 0.68
C PHE A 90 -7.09 -20.26 1.12
N ALA A 91 -7.60 -19.03 1.08
CA ALA A 91 -6.84 -17.86 1.49
C ALA A 91 -6.65 -17.84 3.02
N GLU A 92 -5.41 -17.90 3.49
CA GLU A 92 -5.09 -17.77 4.93
C GLU A 92 -5.15 -16.32 5.42
N ALA A 93 -5.10 -15.36 4.50
CA ALA A 93 -5.12 -13.93 4.75
C ALA A 93 -5.89 -13.20 3.63
N PRO A 94 -6.38 -11.97 3.85
CA PRO A 94 -7.10 -11.22 2.81
C PRO A 94 -6.21 -10.69 1.67
N TYR A 95 -4.89 -10.70 1.85
CA TYR A 95 -3.91 -10.35 0.82
C TYR A 95 -2.54 -10.95 1.12
N THR A 96 -1.69 -11.02 0.11
CA THR A 96 -0.26 -11.32 0.22
C THR A 96 0.57 -10.37 -0.63
N HIS A 97 1.78 -10.06 -0.19
CA HIS A 97 2.72 -9.26 -0.97
C HIS A 97 3.54 -10.18 -1.88
N LEU A 98 3.36 -10.07 -3.20
CA LEU A 98 4.00 -10.92 -4.22
C LEU A 98 5.49 -10.61 -4.47
N ILE A 99 6.03 -9.53 -3.86
CA ILE A 99 7.43 -9.03 -3.93
C ILE A 99 7.73 -8.26 -5.25
N PRO A 100 8.32 -7.04 -5.19
CA PRO A 100 9.78 -6.89 -5.33
C PRO A 100 10.43 -6.39 -4.03
N GLU A 101 11.70 -6.77 -3.86
CA GLU A 101 12.52 -6.48 -2.70
C GLU A 101 12.48 -5.00 -2.31
N THR A 102 12.65 -4.77 -1.00
CA THR A 102 12.93 -3.48 -0.38
C THR A 102 13.62 -2.54 -1.37
N SER A 103 12.94 -1.45 -1.76
CA SER A 103 13.67 -0.27 -2.20
C SER A 103 14.75 -0.02 -1.14
N SER A 104 15.95 0.35 -1.58
CA SER A 104 17.14 0.62 -0.78
C SER A 104 16.98 1.82 0.15
N CYS A 105 15.84 1.91 0.84
CA CYS A 105 15.58 2.86 1.88
C CYS A 105 16.64 2.59 2.95
N ALA A 106 17.63 3.48 3.03
CA ALA A 106 18.60 3.50 4.12
C ALA A 106 17.89 3.53 5.51
N LEU A 107 16.61 3.90 5.56
CA LEU A 107 15.76 3.86 6.75
C LEU A 107 15.17 2.47 7.04
N CYS A 108 15.01 1.56 6.06
CA CYS A 108 14.50 0.20 6.33
C CYS A 108 15.52 -0.69 7.04
N LYS A 109 16.83 -0.56 6.74
CA LYS A 109 17.88 -1.20 7.55
C LYS A 109 17.88 -0.68 8.99
N LYS A 110 17.63 0.62 9.19
CA LYS A 110 17.55 1.26 10.52
C LYS A 110 16.28 0.92 11.29
N LYS A 111 15.15 0.71 10.61
CA LYS A 111 13.89 0.24 11.22
C LYS A 111 13.98 -1.23 11.63
N LEU A 112 14.61 -2.08 10.82
CA LEU A 112 14.85 -3.50 11.16
C LEU A 112 15.89 -3.67 12.28
N SER A 113 16.84 -2.73 12.43
CA SER A 113 17.81 -2.73 13.54
C SER A 113 17.27 -2.13 14.85
N GLY A 114 16.04 -1.62 14.89
CA GLY A 114 15.47 -1.00 16.09
C GLY A 114 16.06 0.37 16.44
N GLU A 115 16.81 1.02 15.55
CA GLU A 115 17.47 2.31 15.81
C GLU A 115 16.52 3.53 15.68
N CYS A 116 15.24 3.30 15.39
CA CYS A 116 14.22 4.36 15.34
C CYS A 116 13.38 4.48 16.63
N GLU A 117 14.00 4.29 17.80
CA GLU A 117 13.55 4.93 19.04
C GLU A 117 14.35 6.23 19.25
N GLY A 118 14.00 7.24 18.46
CA GLY A 118 14.60 8.58 18.55
C GLY A 118 13.88 9.43 19.58
N ARG A 119 14.60 9.78 20.65
CA ARG A 119 14.28 10.81 21.65
C ARG A 119 14.54 12.20 21.10
#